data_AF-G0MYJ8-F1
#
_entry.id   AF-G0MYJ8-F1
#
_cell.length_a   1.000
_cell.length_b   1.000
_cell.length_c   1.000
_cell.angle_alpha   90.00
_cell.angle_beta   90.00
_cell.angle_gamma   90.00
#
_symmetry.space_group_name_H-M   'P 1'
#
loop_
_entity.id
_entity.type
_entity.pdbx_description
1 polymer ?
#
loop_
_entity_poly.entity_id
_entity_poly.type
_entity_poly.pdbx_seq_one_letter_code
_entity_poly.pdbx_strand_id
1 'polypeptide(L)'
;MSSGNIVKLNIGGTIFQTTKSTLTKFGGYFKTRLESGIPLERDDDGAIFVDRSPKHFGLILNFMRDGEVGLPECPNQLKEVLKEAQFYCLEDLQKLCVMGKELIPRNNNHFLDTIKEVINASLNCTKKAVIMIPYHPDNYAEENRALIMSTELQKYVTDFDVYFVSSKAVTLANCRIRDTTSGKVNFVAWEEVEQFMKNNYGV
;
A
#
# COMPACT_ATOMS: atom_id res chain seq x y z
N MET A 1 27.10 21.29 19.35
CA MET A 1 26.15 20.19 19.05
C MET A 1 26.74 18.92 19.63
N SER A 2 25.94 18.05 20.26
CA SER A 2 26.45 16.93 21.08
C SER A 2 26.80 15.68 20.25
N SER A 3 28.09 15.46 20.04
CA SER A 3 28.69 14.36 19.25
C SER A 3 28.64 12.96 19.92
N GLY A 4 27.71 12.72 20.85
CA GLY A 4 27.75 11.58 21.78
C GLY A 4 26.61 10.56 21.69
N ASN A 5 25.75 10.60 20.67
CA ASN A 5 24.49 9.84 20.64
C ASN A 5 24.30 8.92 19.42
N ILE A 6 25.34 8.68 18.63
CA ILE A 6 25.30 7.76 17.47
C ILE A 6 25.32 6.31 17.98
N VAL A 7 24.44 5.49 17.40
CA VAL A 7 24.29 4.05 17.68
C VAL A 7 24.57 3.29 16.37
N LYS A 8 25.51 2.34 16.42
CA LYS A 8 25.69 1.31 15.39
C LYS A 8 24.70 0.17 15.61
N LEU A 9 24.09 -0.33 14.55
CA LEU A 9 23.26 -1.53 14.52
C LEU A 9 23.82 -2.50 13.47
N ASN A 10 23.90 -3.78 13.79
CA ASN A 10 24.21 -4.85 12.84
C ASN A 10 22.94 -5.67 12.61
N ILE A 11 22.34 -5.51 11.43
CA ILE A 11 21.08 -6.17 11.05
C ILE A 11 21.43 -7.27 10.05
N GLY A 12 21.48 -8.52 10.51
CA GLY A 12 21.79 -9.68 9.66
C GLY A 12 23.09 -9.54 8.85
N GLY A 13 24.13 -8.94 9.43
CA GLY A 13 25.43 -8.71 8.79
C GLY A 13 25.58 -7.34 8.09
N THR A 14 24.55 -6.50 8.04
CA THR A 14 24.64 -5.14 7.47
C THR A 14 24.66 -4.09 8.56
N ILE A 15 25.67 -3.20 8.53
CA ILE A 15 25.81 -2.12 9.51
C ILE A 15 24.97 -0.90 9.12
N PHE A 16 24.11 -0.48 10.03
CA PHE A 16 23.35 0.78 9.98
C PHE A 16 23.81 1.72 11.10
N GLN A 17 23.66 3.02 10.88
CA GLN A 17 23.95 4.06 11.88
C GLN A 17 22.75 4.99 12.06
N THR A 18 22.48 5.34 13.31
CA THR A 18 21.33 6.16 13.71
C THR A 18 21.61 6.80 15.09
N THR A 19 20.62 7.42 15.73
CA THR A 19 20.75 7.92 17.11
C THR A 19 19.90 7.13 18.11
N LYS A 20 20.23 7.18 19.41
CA LYS A 20 19.35 6.63 20.45
C LYS A 20 17.95 7.26 20.38
N SER A 21 17.87 8.57 20.13
CA SER A 21 16.59 9.30 20.04
C SER A 21 15.70 8.87 18.87
N THR A 22 16.27 8.44 17.74
CA THR A 22 15.50 7.78 16.66
C THR A 22 14.92 6.45 17.15
N LEU A 23 15.72 5.64 17.82
CA LEU A 23 15.34 4.30 18.30
C LEU A 23 14.36 4.31 19.48
N THR A 24 14.20 5.44 20.16
CA THR A 24 13.22 5.64 21.25
C THR A 24 12.10 6.62 20.91
N LYS A 25 12.02 7.14 19.68
CA LYS A 25 10.96 8.08 19.25
C LYS A 25 9.57 7.45 19.36
N PHE A 26 9.42 6.24 18.84
CA PHE A 26 8.17 5.47 18.85
C PHE A 26 8.25 4.27 19.79
N GLY A 27 7.09 3.72 20.19
CA GLY A 27 7.03 2.41 20.83
C GLY A 27 7.56 1.30 19.91
N GLY A 28 8.08 0.22 20.50
CA GLY A 28 8.55 -0.94 19.75
C GLY A 28 9.80 -1.58 20.34
N TYR A 29 10.36 -2.55 19.61
CA TYR A 29 11.47 -3.41 20.02
C TYR A 29 12.65 -2.64 20.62
N PHE A 30 13.19 -1.65 19.90
CA PHE A 30 14.38 -0.92 20.36
C PHE A 30 14.07 -0.04 21.56
N LYS A 31 12.94 0.68 21.58
CA LYS A 31 12.55 1.50 22.73
C LYS A 31 12.42 0.66 23.99
N THR A 32 11.64 -0.42 23.92
CA THR A 32 11.44 -1.34 25.03
C THR A 32 12.79 -1.87 25.54
N ARG A 33 13.67 -2.38 24.68
CA ARG A 33 14.99 -2.89 25.08
C ARG A 33 15.90 -1.79 25.68
N LEU A 34 15.99 -0.63 25.04
CA LEU A 34 16.90 0.48 25.40
C LEU A 34 16.46 1.31 26.62
N GLU A 35 15.21 1.16 27.07
CA GLU A 35 14.64 1.87 28.23
C GLU A 35 14.35 0.93 29.42
N SER A 36 13.95 -0.32 29.18
CA SER A 36 13.76 -1.31 30.27
C SER A 36 15.06 -1.93 30.81
N GLY A 37 16.19 -1.71 30.12
CA GLY A 37 17.48 -2.29 30.49
C GLY A 37 17.64 -3.78 30.14
N ILE A 38 16.65 -4.39 29.46
CA ILE A 38 16.78 -5.75 28.91
C ILE A 38 17.96 -5.76 27.92
N PRO A 39 18.96 -6.66 28.09
CA PRO A 39 20.12 -6.71 27.22
C PRO A 39 19.78 -6.78 25.73
N LEU A 40 20.61 -6.11 24.94
CA LEU A 40 20.71 -6.28 23.50
C LEU A 40 22.02 -6.98 23.21
N GLU A 41 21.97 -7.98 22.34
CA GLU A 41 23.16 -8.66 21.83
C GLU A 41 24.03 -7.68 21.04
N ARG A 42 25.32 -7.98 20.95
CA ARG A 42 26.29 -7.19 20.21
C ARG A 42 27.23 -8.08 19.42
N ASP A 43 27.72 -7.55 18.31
CA ASP A 43 28.84 -8.13 17.58
C ASP A 43 30.20 -7.76 18.20
N ASP A 44 31.28 -8.30 17.64
CA ASP A 44 32.66 -8.05 18.08
C ASP A 44 33.08 -6.57 17.96
N ASP A 45 32.42 -5.81 17.06
CA ASP A 45 32.57 -4.37 16.86
C ASP A 45 31.75 -3.52 17.86
N GLY A 46 31.01 -4.17 18.76
CA GLY A 46 30.19 -3.57 19.79
C GLY A 46 28.89 -2.91 19.28
N ALA A 47 28.52 -3.10 18.02
CA ALA A 47 27.23 -2.66 17.49
C ALA A 47 26.10 -3.55 18.02
N ILE A 48 24.88 -3.01 18.13
CA ILE A 48 23.72 -3.82 18.56
C ILE A 48 23.38 -4.81 17.45
N PHE A 49 23.51 -6.11 17.72
CA PHE A 49 23.16 -7.16 16.77
C PHE A 49 21.67 -7.47 16.80
N VAL A 50 21.10 -7.70 15.62
CA VAL A 50 19.72 -8.14 15.43
C VAL A 50 19.67 -9.13 14.27
N ASP A 51 19.31 -10.38 14.56
CA ASP A 51 19.14 -11.44 13.56
C ASP A 51 17.84 -11.23 12.74
N ARG A 52 17.88 -10.30 11.79
CA ARG A 52 16.82 -9.97 10.83
C ARG A 52 17.40 -9.62 9.47
N SER A 53 16.56 -9.71 8.42
CA SER A 53 17.00 -9.34 7.08
C SER A 53 17.18 -7.82 6.94
N PRO A 54 18.36 -7.33 6.51
CA PRO A 54 18.60 -5.90 6.31
C PRO A 54 17.83 -5.30 5.12
N LYS A 55 17.25 -6.13 4.24
CA LYS A 55 16.58 -5.78 2.98
C LYS A 55 15.63 -4.58 3.08
N HIS A 56 14.85 -4.52 4.16
CA HIS A 56 13.86 -3.46 4.41
C HIS A 56 14.22 -2.55 5.58
N PHE A 57 15.36 -2.77 6.26
CA PHE A 57 15.67 -2.06 7.49
C PHE A 57 15.87 -0.56 7.27
N GLY A 58 16.32 -0.12 6.08
CA GLY A 58 16.36 1.30 5.72
C GLY A 58 14.98 1.98 5.76
N LEU A 59 13.92 1.29 5.32
CA LEU A 59 12.55 1.77 5.36
C LEU A 59 12.03 1.81 6.82
N ILE A 60 12.27 0.74 7.59
CA ILE A 60 11.98 0.69 9.03
C ILE A 60 12.64 1.86 9.77
N LEU A 61 13.90 2.14 9.45
CA LEU A 61 14.69 3.19 10.10
C LEU A 61 14.24 4.60 9.70
N ASN A 62 13.78 4.82 8.47
CA ASN A 62 13.17 6.08 8.05
C ASN A 62 11.82 6.31 8.76
N PHE A 63 10.96 5.28 8.84
CA PHE A 63 9.75 5.37 9.66
C PHE A 63 10.08 5.74 11.12
N MET A 64 11.13 5.17 11.72
CA MET A 64 11.58 5.54 13.07
C MET A 64 12.13 6.99 13.19
N ARG A 65 12.62 7.59 12.10
CA ARG A 65 13.06 9.00 12.07
C ARG A 65 11.87 9.94 12.00
N ASP A 66 10.96 9.66 11.07
CA ASP A 66 10.01 10.66 10.57
C ASP A 66 8.60 10.42 11.14
N GLY A 67 8.13 9.16 11.12
CA GLY A 67 6.78 8.74 11.54
C GLY A 67 5.85 8.38 10.39
N GLU A 68 6.31 8.62 9.17
CA GLU A 68 5.70 8.24 7.90
C GLU A 68 6.79 7.66 6.99
N VAL A 69 6.41 6.88 5.98
CA VAL A 69 7.37 6.38 4.97
C VAL A 69 6.62 5.93 3.71
N GLY A 70 7.24 6.12 2.54
CA GLY A 70 6.75 5.52 1.29
C GLY A 70 6.83 3.99 1.34
N LEU A 71 5.70 3.32 1.15
CA LEU A 71 5.61 1.85 1.18
C LEU A 71 5.88 1.23 -0.20
N PRO A 72 6.40 -0.01 -0.28
CA PRO A 72 6.63 -0.66 -1.57
C PRO A 72 5.32 -1.06 -2.26
N GLU A 73 5.13 -0.61 -3.49
CA GLU A 73 3.97 -1.00 -4.34
C GLU A 73 3.93 -2.51 -4.59
N CYS A 74 5.11 -3.15 -4.72
CA CYS A 74 5.20 -4.58 -4.95
C CYS A 74 4.57 -5.36 -3.79
N PRO A 75 3.40 -5.97 -4.04
CA PRO A 75 2.62 -7.34 -2.60
C PRO A 75 3.63 -8.15 -1.81
N ASN A 76 4.76 -8.53 -2.40
CA ASN A 76 5.72 -9.40 -1.74
C ASN A 76 6.67 -8.57 -0.88
N GLN A 77 7.15 -7.43 -1.40
CA GLN A 77 7.93 -6.46 -0.61
C GLN A 77 7.07 -5.86 0.51
N LEU A 78 5.79 -5.51 0.26
CA LEU A 78 4.89 -5.02 1.32
C LEU A 78 4.61 -6.07 2.41
N LYS A 79 4.46 -7.36 2.04
CA LYS A 79 4.35 -8.47 3.01
C LYS A 79 5.65 -8.68 3.81
N GLU A 80 6.81 -8.48 3.21
CA GLU A 80 8.10 -8.51 3.89
C GLU A 80 8.25 -7.33 4.86
N VAL A 81 7.95 -6.09 4.44
CA VAL A 81 7.95 -4.90 5.31
C VAL A 81 7.02 -5.08 6.51
N LEU A 82 5.81 -5.61 6.32
CA LEU A 82 4.91 -5.89 7.45
C LEU A 82 5.53 -6.88 8.46
N LYS A 83 6.23 -7.92 7.99
CA LYS A 83 6.90 -8.89 8.89
C LYS A 83 8.00 -8.22 9.73
N GLU A 84 8.74 -7.28 9.15
CA GLU A 84 9.72 -6.50 9.91
C GLU A 84 9.02 -5.50 10.85
N ALA A 85 7.97 -4.81 10.42
CA ALA A 85 7.20 -3.90 11.28
C ALA A 85 6.54 -4.63 12.47
N GLN A 86 6.14 -5.88 12.28
CA GLN A 86 5.68 -6.79 13.34
C GLN A 86 6.82 -7.17 14.29
N PHE A 87 7.99 -7.60 13.77
CA PHE A 87 9.15 -7.94 14.61
C PHE A 87 9.67 -6.76 15.43
N TYR A 88 9.76 -5.57 14.83
CA TYR A 88 10.17 -4.34 15.52
C TYR A 88 9.05 -3.72 16.36
N CYS A 89 7.87 -4.36 16.45
CA CYS A 89 6.70 -3.92 17.21
C CYS A 89 6.25 -2.46 16.90
N LEU A 90 6.35 -2.05 15.63
CA LEU A 90 5.93 -0.74 15.14
C LEU A 90 4.46 -0.78 14.73
N GLU A 91 3.54 -0.59 15.68
CA GLU A 91 2.09 -0.72 15.41
C GLU A 91 1.59 0.18 14.28
N ASP A 92 2.01 1.44 14.23
CA ASP A 92 1.51 2.39 13.22
C ASP A 92 2.05 2.07 11.81
N LEU A 93 3.29 1.58 11.70
CA LEU A 93 3.79 1.04 10.43
C LEU A 93 3.07 -0.25 10.03
N GLN A 94 2.65 -1.08 10.98
CA GLN A 94 1.80 -2.24 10.69
C GLN A 94 0.42 -1.80 10.16
N LYS A 95 -0.20 -0.77 10.77
CA LYS A 95 -1.46 -0.18 10.29
C LYS A 95 -1.31 0.35 8.87
N LEU A 96 -0.28 1.16 8.60
CA LEU A 96 0.06 1.63 7.25
C LEU A 96 0.27 0.47 6.26
N CYS A 97 0.93 -0.61 6.66
CA CYS A 97 1.13 -1.80 5.82
C CYS A 97 -0.13 -2.67 5.63
N VAL A 98 -1.14 -2.56 6.49
CA VAL A 98 -2.45 -3.22 6.32
C VAL A 98 -3.35 -2.35 5.44
N MET A 99 -3.43 -1.05 5.71
CA MET A 99 -4.10 -0.08 4.84
C MET A 99 -3.52 -0.13 3.41
N GLY A 100 -2.18 -0.22 3.26
CA GLY A 100 -1.51 -0.42 1.97
C GLY A 100 -1.78 -1.77 1.29
N LYS A 101 -2.38 -2.76 1.97
CA LYS A 101 -2.90 -4.00 1.35
C LYS A 101 -4.37 -3.90 0.99
N GLU A 102 -5.12 -3.01 1.63
CA GLU A 102 -6.53 -2.74 1.34
C GLU A 102 -6.64 -1.75 0.17
N LEU A 103 -5.77 -0.73 0.15
CA LEU A 103 -5.56 0.24 -0.93
C LEU A 103 -4.84 -0.34 -2.16
N ILE A 104 -4.37 -1.58 -2.10
CA ILE A 104 -4.00 -2.37 -3.29
C ILE A 104 -4.89 -3.62 -3.28
N PRO A 105 -6.08 -3.59 -3.90
CA PRO A 105 -7.00 -4.74 -3.94
C PRO A 105 -6.36 -5.96 -4.61
N ARG A 106 -5.87 -6.89 -3.80
CA ARG A 106 -5.01 -8.00 -4.25
C ARG A 106 -5.68 -9.37 -4.26
N ASN A 107 -6.84 -9.42 -4.92
CA ASN A 107 -7.00 -10.46 -5.93
C ASN A 107 -6.45 -9.91 -7.25
N ASN A 108 -5.85 -10.75 -8.08
CA ASN A 108 -5.40 -10.40 -9.44
C ASN A 108 -6.58 -10.12 -10.41
N ASN A 109 -7.76 -9.81 -9.87
CA ASN A 109 -8.97 -9.55 -10.61
C ASN A 109 -9.19 -8.05 -10.81
N HIS A 110 -8.69 -7.15 -9.94
CA HIS A 110 -9.09 -5.73 -9.97
C HIS A 110 -8.29 -4.84 -10.93
N PHE A 111 -7.16 -5.32 -11.47
CA PHE A 111 -6.39 -4.65 -12.52
C PHE A 111 -6.38 -5.55 -13.75
N LEU A 112 -6.75 -4.99 -14.92
CA LEU A 112 -6.97 -5.73 -16.16
C LEU A 112 -6.03 -5.18 -17.25
N ASP A 113 -4.93 -5.90 -17.52
CA ASP A 113 -3.91 -5.53 -18.52
C ASP A 113 -4.15 -6.19 -19.89
N THR A 114 -5.14 -7.08 -20.02
CA THR A 114 -5.53 -7.71 -21.30
C THR A 114 -7.03 -7.67 -21.58
N ILE A 115 -7.39 -7.69 -22.86
CA ILE A 115 -8.78 -7.79 -23.33
C ILE A 115 -9.49 -9.05 -22.77
N LYS A 116 -8.76 -10.14 -22.54
CA LYS A 116 -9.31 -11.37 -21.95
C LYS A 116 -9.78 -11.16 -20.52
N GLU A 117 -9.00 -10.45 -19.72
CA GLU A 117 -9.33 -10.11 -18.33
C GLU A 117 -10.51 -9.14 -18.27
N VAL A 118 -10.54 -8.13 -19.17
CA VAL A 118 -11.68 -7.21 -19.36
C VAL A 118 -12.98 -7.96 -19.68
N ILE A 119 -12.95 -8.93 -20.60
CA ILE A 119 -14.11 -9.76 -20.92
C ILE A 119 -14.49 -10.65 -19.73
N ASN A 120 -13.52 -11.30 -19.08
CA ASN A 120 -13.77 -12.21 -17.97
C ASN A 120 -14.36 -11.51 -16.74
N ALA A 121 -13.89 -10.31 -16.40
CA ALA A 121 -14.47 -9.43 -15.38
C ALA A 121 -15.90 -8.98 -15.76
N SER A 122 -16.10 -8.58 -17.03
CA SER A 122 -17.41 -8.15 -17.52
C SER A 122 -18.49 -9.24 -17.41
N LEU A 123 -18.12 -10.50 -17.66
CA LEU A 123 -19.05 -11.63 -17.76
C LEU A 123 -19.31 -12.34 -16.43
N ASN A 124 -18.32 -12.41 -15.53
CA ASN A 124 -18.43 -13.14 -14.25
C ASN A 124 -18.79 -12.23 -13.06
N CYS A 125 -19.06 -10.94 -13.27
CA CYS A 125 -19.56 -10.02 -12.26
C CYS A 125 -20.87 -10.52 -11.65
N THR A 126 -20.98 -10.43 -10.32
CA THR A 126 -22.20 -10.80 -9.56
C THR A 126 -22.90 -9.61 -8.90
N LYS A 127 -22.28 -8.42 -8.98
CA LYS A 127 -22.84 -7.14 -8.53
C LYS A 127 -23.81 -6.54 -9.54
N LYS A 128 -24.52 -5.46 -9.15
CA LYS A 128 -25.52 -4.73 -9.97
C LYS A 128 -24.92 -4.05 -11.20
N ALA A 129 -23.66 -3.62 -11.11
CA ALA A 129 -22.91 -3.05 -12.21
C ALA A 129 -21.41 -3.34 -12.08
N VAL A 130 -20.73 -3.32 -13.22
CA VAL A 130 -19.27 -3.31 -13.35
C VAL A 130 -18.83 -1.89 -13.66
N ILE A 131 -17.87 -1.36 -12.89
CA ILE A 131 -17.23 -0.07 -13.15
C ILE A 131 -15.81 -0.33 -13.63
N MET A 132 -15.46 0.17 -14.82
CA MET A 132 -14.12 0.07 -15.40
C MET A 132 -13.51 1.46 -15.55
N ILE A 133 -12.44 1.72 -14.81
CA ILE A 133 -11.74 3.00 -14.74
C ILE A 133 -10.45 2.88 -15.58
N PRO A 134 -10.21 3.76 -16.58
CA PRO A 134 -8.95 3.76 -17.31
C PRO A 134 -7.77 4.14 -16.41
N TYR A 135 -6.62 3.49 -16.60
CA TYR A 135 -5.33 4.00 -16.12
C TYR A 135 -4.28 3.89 -17.22
N HIS A 136 -3.34 4.83 -17.24
CA HIS A 136 -2.16 4.73 -18.10
C HIS A 136 -1.01 4.13 -17.27
N PRO A 137 -0.53 2.91 -17.56
CA PRO A 137 0.46 2.23 -16.71
C PRO A 137 1.79 2.99 -16.60
N ASP A 138 2.19 3.70 -17.66
CA ASP A 138 3.41 4.52 -17.65
C ASP A 138 3.21 5.92 -17.02
N ASN A 139 1.98 6.26 -16.62
CA ASN A 139 1.63 7.55 -16.00
C ASN A 139 0.96 7.34 -14.63
N TYR A 140 1.50 6.40 -13.84
CA TYR A 140 1.08 6.08 -12.46
C TYR A 140 1.56 7.13 -11.43
N ALA A 141 1.75 8.38 -11.86
CA ALA A 141 2.21 9.49 -11.03
C ALA A 141 1.02 10.16 -10.33
N GLU A 142 1.09 10.25 -8.99
CA GLU A 142 0.31 11.12 -8.09
C GLU A 142 -1.22 11.15 -8.27
N GLU A 143 -1.74 11.76 -9.33
CA GLU A 143 -3.17 12.05 -9.54
C GLU A 143 -4.03 10.77 -9.54
N ASN A 144 -3.60 9.73 -10.28
CA ASN A 144 -4.28 8.43 -10.27
C ASN A 144 -4.17 7.73 -8.90
N ARG A 145 -3.12 7.98 -8.10
CA ARG A 145 -3.02 7.42 -6.75
C ARG A 145 -4.00 8.09 -5.80
N ALA A 146 -4.13 9.41 -5.86
CA ALA A 146 -5.12 10.15 -5.09
C ALA A 146 -6.55 9.66 -5.39
N LEU A 147 -6.82 9.32 -6.66
CA LEU A 147 -8.07 8.72 -7.11
C LEU A 147 -8.28 7.31 -6.53
N ILE A 148 -7.31 6.40 -6.73
CA ILE A 148 -7.36 5.01 -6.28
C ILE A 148 -7.48 4.91 -4.75
N MET A 149 -6.87 5.86 -4.02
CA MET A 149 -6.89 5.94 -2.56
C MET A 149 -7.99 6.84 -2.00
N SER A 150 -8.86 7.43 -2.84
CA SER A 150 -9.91 8.32 -2.36
C SER A 150 -11.00 7.55 -1.60
N THR A 151 -11.56 8.18 -0.57
CA THR A 151 -12.74 7.67 0.14
C THR A 151 -14.00 7.68 -0.73
N GLU A 152 -13.96 8.27 -1.93
CA GLU A 152 -15.08 8.26 -2.86
C GLU A 152 -15.18 6.93 -3.61
N LEU A 153 -14.07 6.28 -3.96
CA LEU A 153 -14.11 4.92 -4.51
C LEU A 153 -14.59 3.89 -3.49
N GLN A 154 -14.32 4.12 -2.20
CA GLN A 154 -14.80 3.24 -1.12
C GLN A 154 -16.33 3.19 -1.04
N LYS A 155 -17.04 4.22 -1.52
CA LYS A 155 -18.51 4.24 -1.67
C LYS A 155 -19.00 3.11 -2.59
N TYR A 156 -18.24 2.76 -3.64
CA TYR A 156 -18.72 1.90 -4.72
C TYR A 156 -18.27 0.44 -4.62
N VAL A 157 -17.08 0.15 -4.09
CA VAL A 157 -16.52 -1.23 -4.02
C VAL A 157 -17.34 -2.20 -3.16
N THR A 158 -18.25 -1.69 -2.31
CA THR A 158 -19.19 -2.49 -1.53
C THR A 158 -20.30 -3.08 -2.39
N ASP A 159 -20.86 -2.30 -3.31
CA ASP A 159 -22.09 -2.62 -4.08
C ASP A 159 -21.85 -2.94 -5.57
N PHE A 160 -20.66 -2.60 -6.09
CA PHE A 160 -20.30 -2.72 -7.52
C PHE A 160 -18.90 -3.35 -7.67
N ASP A 161 -18.71 -4.13 -8.73
CA ASP A 161 -17.40 -4.71 -9.04
C ASP A 161 -16.58 -3.65 -9.80
N VAL A 162 -15.60 -3.05 -9.11
CA VAL A 162 -14.74 -1.98 -9.65
C VAL A 162 -13.41 -2.55 -10.15
N TYR A 163 -13.02 -2.13 -11.35
CA TYR A 163 -11.81 -2.58 -12.05
C TYR A 163 -11.05 -1.40 -12.65
N PHE A 164 -9.73 -1.48 -12.59
CA PHE A 164 -8.83 -0.59 -13.31
C PHE A 164 -8.39 -1.28 -14.60
N VAL A 165 -8.54 -0.60 -15.73
CA VAL A 165 -8.24 -1.14 -17.07
C VAL A 165 -7.11 -0.36 -17.71
N SER A 166 -6.07 -1.09 -18.09
CA SER A 166 -4.85 -0.53 -18.67
C SER A 166 -5.14 0.09 -20.04
N SER A 167 -4.65 1.29 -20.31
CA SER A 167 -4.75 1.95 -21.62
C SER A 167 -4.10 1.12 -22.74
N LYS A 168 -3.17 0.22 -22.39
CA LYS A 168 -2.54 -0.75 -23.29
C LYS A 168 -3.44 -1.96 -23.58
N ALA A 169 -4.39 -2.27 -22.71
CA ALA A 169 -5.39 -3.33 -22.90
C ALA A 169 -6.54 -2.87 -23.79
N VAL A 170 -7.04 -1.66 -23.56
CA VAL A 170 -8.20 -1.08 -24.25
C VAL A 170 -8.02 0.43 -24.36
N THR A 171 -8.25 1.00 -25.54
CA THR A 171 -8.30 2.45 -25.74
C THR A 171 -9.51 3.03 -24.98
N LEU A 172 -9.25 3.62 -23.82
CA LEU A 172 -10.24 4.17 -22.89
C LEU A 172 -9.84 5.59 -22.49
N ALA A 173 -10.71 6.56 -22.79
CA ALA A 173 -10.63 7.91 -22.22
C ALA A 173 -11.58 8.08 -21.02
N ASN A 174 -12.74 7.42 -21.07
CA ASN A 174 -13.81 7.54 -20.10
C ASN A 174 -13.99 6.23 -19.31
N CYS A 175 -14.59 6.31 -18.12
CA CYS A 175 -15.02 5.14 -17.38
C CYS A 175 -16.12 4.40 -18.16
N ARG A 176 -16.12 3.06 -18.13
CA ARG A 176 -17.24 2.24 -18.63
C ARG A 176 -18.02 1.67 -17.47
N ILE A 177 -19.32 1.91 -17.43
CA ILE A 177 -20.22 1.35 -16.43
C ILE A 177 -21.20 0.41 -17.14
N ARG A 178 -20.98 -0.91 -16.98
CA ARG A 178 -21.87 -1.96 -17.48
C ARG A 178 -22.89 -2.30 -16.39
N ASP A 179 -24.14 -1.97 -16.61
CA ASP A 179 -25.25 -2.50 -15.82
C ASP A 179 -25.36 -4.02 -16.11
N THR A 180 -25.38 -4.87 -15.08
CA THR A 180 -25.37 -6.33 -15.29
C THR A 180 -26.74 -6.91 -15.59
N THR A 181 -27.81 -6.21 -15.19
CA THR A 181 -29.20 -6.65 -15.30
C THR A 181 -29.75 -6.49 -16.73
N SER A 182 -29.45 -5.36 -17.35
CA SER A 182 -29.81 -4.98 -18.73
C SER A 182 -28.68 -5.25 -19.73
N GLY A 183 -27.44 -5.43 -19.25
CA GLY A 183 -26.24 -5.53 -20.08
C GLY A 183 -25.77 -4.21 -20.70
N LYS A 184 -26.47 -3.09 -20.48
CA LYS A 184 -26.17 -1.78 -21.06
C LYS A 184 -24.81 -1.27 -20.58
N VAL A 185 -23.94 -0.90 -21.53
CA VAL A 185 -22.68 -0.20 -21.25
C VAL A 185 -22.88 1.30 -21.44
N ASN A 186 -22.49 2.08 -20.43
CA ASN A 186 -22.47 3.54 -20.43
C ASN A 186 -21.02 4.02 -20.39
N PHE A 187 -20.73 5.15 -21.02
CA PHE A 187 -19.40 5.78 -21.04
C PHE A 187 -19.54 7.11 -20.32
N VAL A 188 -18.77 7.32 -19.24
CA VAL A 188 -18.99 8.40 -18.26
C VAL A 188 -17.63 9.03 -17.95
N ALA A 189 -17.53 10.37 -17.98
CA ALA A 189 -16.30 11.04 -17.55
C ALA A 189 -16.09 10.81 -16.03
N TRP A 190 -14.86 10.82 -15.52
CA TRP A 190 -14.61 10.44 -14.13
C TRP A 190 -15.39 11.33 -13.15
N GLU A 191 -15.34 12.63 -13.39
CA GLU A 191 -16.05 13.69 -12.69
C GLU A 191 -17.58 13.56 -12.70
N GLU A 192 -18.14 12.79 -13.64
CA GLU A 192 -19.58 12.51 -13.74
C GLU A 192 -19.99 11.21 -13.01
N VAL A 193 -19.05 10.32 -12.64
CA VAL A 193 -19.34 8.98 -12.10
C VAL A 193 -20.23 9.06 -10.86
N GLU A 194 -19.94 9.95 -9.90
CA GLU A 194 -20.76 10.05 -8.69
C GLU A 194 -22.21 10.47 -8.98
N GLN A 195 -22.43 11.42 -9.89
CA GLN A 195 -23.79 11.82 -10.27
C GLN A 195 -24.50 10.73 -11.08
N PHE A 196 -23.78 10.00 -11.93
CA PHE A 196 -24.31 8.84 -12.65
C PHE A 196 -24.73 7.73 -11.70
N MET A 197 -23.89 7.39 -10.72
CA MET A 197 -24.17 6.32 -9.77
C MET A 197 -25.37 6.66 -8.85
N LYS A 198 -25.46 7.91 -8.38
CA LYS A 198 -26.65 8.43 -7.67
C LYS A 198 -27.92 8.26 -8.49
N ASN A 199 -27.91 8.73 -9.73
CA ASN A 199 -29.09 8.76 -10.60
C ASN A 199 -29.59 7.36 -11.02
N ASN A 200 -28.70 6.36 -11.13
CA ASN A 200 -29.04 5.04 -11.68
C ASN A 200 -29.11 3.93 -10.61
N TYR A 201 -28.42 4.05 -9.48
CA TYR A 201 -28.32 2.99 -8.47
C TYR A 201 -28.57 3.43 -7.02
N GLY A 202 -28.68 4.73 -6.74
CA GLY A 202 -29.08 5.24 -5.42
C GLY A 202 -28.00 5.17 -4.33
N VAL A 203 -26.73 5.28 -4.71
CA VAL A 203 -25.54 5.37 -3.81
C VAL A 203 -24.92 6.76 -3.83
#